data_AF-A0A7C4PIC5-F1
#
_entry.id   AF-A0A7C4PIC5-F1
#
_cell.length_a   1.000
_cell.length_b   1.000
_cell.length_c   1.000
_cell.angle_alpha   90.00
_cell.angle_beta   90.00
_cell.angle_gamma   90.00
#
_symmetry.space_group_name_H-M   'P 1'
#
loop_
_entity.id
_entity.type
_entity.pdbx_description
1 polymer ?
#
loop_
_entity_poly.entity_id
_entity_poly.type
_entity_poly.pdbx_seq_one_letter_code
_entity_poly.pdbx_strand_id
1 'polypeptide(L)'
;MSSDEASSFSIVIQALTYAAEKHRHQRRKGSDHAPYVNHLIDVLDLLWRVGGERDPAVLAAGVLHDVVEDTGTPQAEIEARFGRRIRDLVMEVTDDKTLPQAERKRLQETHASMLSRDA
;
A
#
# COMPACT_ATOMS: atom_id res chain seq x y z
N MET A 1 25.54 -4.16 7.00
CA MET A 1 24.47 -3.67 6.10
C MET A 1 25.10 -2.58 5.24
N SER A 2 24.95 -2.68 3.92
CA SER A 2 25.37 -1.60 3.02
C SER A 2 24.53 -0.35 3.27
N SER A 3 25.04 0.84 2.93
CA SER A 3 24.27 2.09 2.99
C SER A 3 22.96 2.00 2.20
N ASP A 4 22.99 1.26 1.09
CA ASP A 4 21.84 1.10 0.19
C ASP A 4 20.77 0.16 0.77
N GLU A 5 21.18 -0.88 1.51
CA GLU A 5 20.25 -1.76 2.23
C GLU A 5 19.61 -1.03 3.42
N ALA A 6 20.37 -0.21 4.13
CA ALA A 6 19.84 0.61 5.23
C ALA A 6 18.84 1.66 4.72
N SER A 7 19.13 2.28 3.57
CA SER A 7 18.21 3.20 2.89
C SER A 7 16.94 2.50 2.41
N SER A 8 17.08 1.29 1.87
CA SER A 8 15.99 0.44 1.40
C SER A 8 15.07 -0.04 2.53
N PHE A 9 15.62 -0.44 3.67
CA PHE A 9 14.79 -0.77 4.83
C PHE A 9 14.08 0.49 5.40
N SER A 10 14.75 1.64 5.35
CA SER A 10 14.19 2.92 5.82
C SER A 10 12.94 3.33 5.06
N ILE A 11 12.84 3.08 3.74
CA ILE A 11 11.67 3.54 2.96
C ILE A 11 10.40 2.78 3.37
N VAL A 12 10.51 1.48 3.69
CA VAL A 12 9.37 0.66 4.13
C VAL A 12 8.89 1.11 5.52
N ILE A 13 9.81 1.41 6.44
CA ILE A 13 9.45 1.92 7.78
C ILE A 13 8.82 3.32 7.70
N GLN A 14 9.32 4.20 6.82
CA GLN A 14 8.72 5.51 6.58
C GLN A 14 7.30 5.38 6.01
N ALA A 15 7.10 4.48 5.05
CA ALA A 15 5.79 4.18 4.49
C ALA A 15 4.82 3.67 5.56
N LEU A 16 5.24 2.73 6.42
CA LEU A 16 4.41 2.19 7.51
C LEU A 16 4.05 3.26 8.54
N THR A 17 5.00 4.10 8.92
CA THR A 17 4.76 5.20 9.87
C THR A 17 3.70 6.15 9.30
N TYR A 18 3.88 6.57 8.05
CA TYR A 18 2.97 7.47 7.38
C TYR A 18 1.57 6.86 7.18
N ALA A 19 1.48 5.61 6.75
CA ALA A 19 0.19 4.92 6.59
C ALA A 19 -0.52 4.77 7.95
N ALA A 20 0.20 4.41 9.01
CA ALA A 20 -0.35 4.33 10.35
C ALA A 20 -0.91 5.68 10.83
N GLU A 21 -0.22 6.79 10.54
CA GLU A 21 -0.70 8.15 10.85
C GLU A 21 -1.98 8.52 10.09
N LYS A 22 -2.04 8.21 8.79
CA LYS A 22 -3.20 8.48 7.94
C LYS A 22 -4.41 7.63 8.33
N HIS A 23 -4.19 6.37 8.71
CA HIS A 23 -5.22 5.43 9.14
C HIS A 23 -5.46 5.38 10.66
N ARG A 24 -4.88 6.30 11.46
CA ARG A 24 -4.90 6.24 12.95
C ARG A 24 -6.30 6.12 13.57
N HIS A 25 -7.32 6.67 12.92
CA HIS A 25 -8.71 6.61 13.37
C HIS A 25 -9.54 5.53 12.65
N GLN A 26 -9.01 4.91 11.60
CA GLN A 26 -9.69 3.82 10.89
C GLN A 26 -9.62 2.52 11.70
N ARG A 27 -10.68 1.72 11.56
CA ARG A 27 -10.80 0.39 12.19
C ARG A 27 -11.15 -0.64 11.13
N ARG A 28 -10.69 -1.87 11.31
CA ARG A 28 -11.10 -3.00 10.47
C ARG A 28 -12.59 -3.27 10.65
N LYS A 29 -13.23 -3.74 9.59
CA LYS A 29 -14.62 -4.24 9.62
C LYS A 29 -14.66 -5.54 10.44
N GLY A 30 -15.73 -5.75 11.21
CA GLY A 30 -15.91 -6.93 12.07
C GLY A 30 -16.19 -6.54 13.52
N SER A 31 -16.40 -7.54 14.39
CA SER A 31 -16.75 -7.37 15.81
C SER A 31 -15.63 -6.77 16.65
N ASP A 32 -14.38 -7.06 16.28
CA ASP A 32 -13.23 -6.79 17.15
C ASP A 32 -12.70 -5.35 16.99
N HIS A 33 -13.15 -4.64 15.95
CA HIS A 33 -12.79 -3.25 15.65
C HIS A 33 -11.29 -2.96 15.82
N ALA A 34 -10.43 -3.87 15.38
CA ALA A 34 -8.99 -3.72 15.52
C ALA A 34 -8.49 -2.48 14.73
N PRO A 35 -7.42 -1.80 15.19
CA PRO A 35 -6.79 -0.71 14.46
C PRO A 35 -6.42 -1.11 13.02
N TYR A 36 -6.67 -0.22 12.06
CA TYR A 36 -6.43 -0.54 10.64
C TYR A 36 -4.96 -0.81 10.30
N VAL A 37 -4.02 -0.24 11.05
CA VAL A 37 -2.58 -0.52 10.90
C VAL A 37 -2.25 -2.03 10.95
N ASN A 38 -3.06 -2.84 11.66
CA ASN A 38 -2.88 -4.28 11.68
C ASN A 38 -3.07 -4.91 10.29
N HIS A 39 -4.04 -4.42 9.50
CA HIS A 39 -4.22 -4.86 8.10
C HIS A 39 -2.99 -4.54 7.25
N LEU A 40 -2.41 -3.35 7.41
CA LEU A 40 -1.20 -2.96 6.67
C LEU A 40 0.00 -3.86 7.02
N ILE A 41 0.12 -4.23 8.29
CA ILE A 41 1.14 -5.17 8.77
C ILE A 41 0.88 -6.59 8.22
N ASP A 42 -0.37 -7.05 8.23
CA ASP A 42 -0.75 -8.36 7.67
C ASP A 42 -0.40 -8.45 6.17
N VAL A 43 -0.66 -7.38 5.39
CA VAL A 43 -0.30 -7.31 3.96
C VAL A 43 1.22 -7.36 3.78
N LEU A 44 1.98 -6.59 4.56
CA LEU A 44 3.44 -6.61 4.50
C LEU A 44 4.01 -7.99 4.83
N ASP A 45 3.48 -8.66 5.86
CA ASP A 45 3.89 -10.01 6.25
C ASP A 45 3.58 -11.03 5.15
N LEU A 46 2.40 -10.92 4.51
CA LEU A 46 2.00 -11.78 3.40
C LEU A 46 2.96 -11.62 2.21
N LEU A 47 3.24 -10.38 1.79
CA LEU A 47 4.19 -10.10 0.71
C LEU A 47 5.58 -10.66 1.01
N TRP A 48 6.05 -10.47 2.24
CA TRP A 48 7.39 -10.92 2.65
C TRP A 48 7.49 -12.45 2.78
N ARG A 49 6.58 -13.08 3.52
CA ARG A 49 6.69 -14.50 3.88
C ARG A 49 6.13 -15.43 2.83
N VAL A 50 4.99 -15.08 2.23
CA VAL A 50 4.27 -15.93 1.28
C VAL A 50 4.62 -15.54 -0.15
N GLY A 51 4.59 -14.24 -0.45
CA GLY A 51 4.96 -13.72 -1.77
C GLY A 51 6.46 -13.81 -2.07
N GLY A 52 7.30 -13.86 -1.03
CA GLY A 52 8.76 -13.85 -1.20
C GLY A 52 9.31 -12.51 -1.69
N GLU A 53 8.52 -11.43 -1.61
CA GLU A 53 8.88 -10.11 -2.15
C GLU A 53 10.00 -9.45 -1.33
N ARG A 54 11.00 -8.91 -2.02
CA ARG A 54 12.18 -8.27 -1.42
C ARG A 54 12.44 -6.87 -1.96
N ASP A 55 11.73 -6.43 -3.00
CA ASP A 55 11.80 -5.07 -3.51
C ASP A 55 11.18 -4.09 -2.50
N PRO A 56 11.98 -3.17 -1.94
CA PRO A 56 11.50 -2.19 -0.97
C PRO A 56 10.39 -1.28 -1.49
N ALA A 57 10.37 -0.97 -2.80
CA ALA A 57 9.33 -0.13 -3.38
C ALA A 57 7.99 -0.87 -3.45
N VAL A 58 7.99 -2.16 -3.79
CA VAL A 58 6.79 -3.00 -3.80
C VAL A 58 6.27 -3.20 -2.37
N LEU A 59 7.16 -3.45 -1.41
CA LEU A 59 6.79 -3.57 0.00
C LEU A 59 6.21 -2.26 0.55
N ALA A 60 6.84 -1.11 0.24
CA ALA A 60 6.33 0.21 0.62
C ALA A 60 4.96 0.50 -0.04
N ALA A 61 4.78 0.17 -1.32
CA ALA A 61 3.51 0.33 -2.02
C ALA A 61 2.41 -0.55 -1.41
N GLY A 62 2.71 -1.79 -1.06
CA GLY A 62 1.79 -2.69 -0.35
C GLY A 62 1.33 -2.12 0.99
N VAL A 63 2.24 -1.47 1.73
CA VAL A 63 1.88 -0.77 2.98
C VAL A 63 1.03 0.50 2.74
N LEU A 64 1.22 1.16 1.60
CA LEU A 64 0.54 2.41 1.24
C LEU A 64 -0.76 2.22 0.44
N HIS A 65 -1.11 0.99 0.04
CA HIS A 65 -2.14 0.73 -0.97
C HIS A 65 -3.49 1.43 -0.71
N ASP A 66 -3.96 1.45 0.54
CA ASP A 66 -5.24 2.06 0.91
C ASP A 66 -5.14 3.57 1.24
N VAL A 67 -3.94 4.14 1.27
CA VAL A 67 -3.76 5.53 1.76
C VAL A 67 -4.47 6.53 0.85
N VAL A 68 -4.30 6.39 -0.46
CA VAL A 68 -4.98 7.28 -1.42
C VAL A 68 -6.50 7.04 -1.37
N GLU A 69 -6.89 5.77 -1.40
CA GLU A 69 -8.28 5.32 -1.50
C GLU A 69 -9.14 5.71 -0.29
N ASP A 70 -8.64 5.51 0.94
CA ASP A 70 -9.45 5.58 2.15
C ASP A 70 -9.19 6.84 3.01
N THR A 71 -8.14 7.61 2.73
CA THR A 71 -7.77 8.78 3.55
C THR A 71 -7.89 10.11 2.82
N GLY A 72 -8.21 10.10 1.52
CA GLY A 72 -8.26 11.29 0.68
C GLY A 72 -6.88 11.92 0.43
N THR A 73 -5.81 11.16 0.66
CA THR A 73 -4.44 11.62 0.43
C THR A 73 -4.20 11.76 -1.09
N PRO A 74 -3.73 12.92 -1.58
CA PRO A 74 -3.43 13.09 -3.00
C PRO A 74 -2.23 12.23 -3.43
N GLN A 75 -2.28 11.65 -4.63
CA GLN A 75 -1.13 10.90 -5.20
C GLN A 75 0.17 11.73 -5.26
N ALA A 76 0.06 13.05 -5.44
CA ALA A 76 1.21 13.96 -5.43
C ALA A 76 1.93 13.98 -4.07
N GLU A 77 1.22 13.74 -2.97
CA GLU A 77 1.84 13.61 -1.64
C GLU A 77 2.66 12.32 -1.53
N ILE A 78 2.19 11.22 -2.14
CA ILE A 78 2.94 9.95 -2.21
C ILE A 78 4.22 10.14 -3.03
N GLU A 79 4.13 10.76 -4.21
CA GLU A 79 5.30 11.01 -5.06
C GLU A 79 6.33 11.90 -4.39
N ALA A 80 5.89 12.98 -3.71
CA ALA A 80 6.80 13.89 -3.01
C ALA A 80 7.54 13.23 -1.83
N ARG A 81 6.92 12.27 -1.15
CA ARG A 81 7.50 11.60 0.04
C ARG A 81 8.31 10.36 -0.31
N PHE A 82 7.85 9.56 -1.26
CA PHE A 82 8.37 8.21 -1.52
C PHE A 82 8.92 8.04 -2.93
N GLY A 83 8.75 9.05 -3.79
CA GLY A 83 9.20 9.02 -5.17
C GLY A 83 8.15 8.46 -6.13
N ARG A 84 8.41 8.69 -7.43
CA ARG A 84 7.48 8.38 -8.51
C ARG A 84 7.12 6.89 -8.61
N ARG A 85 8.12 6.00 -8.50
CA ARG A 85 7.94 4.56 -8.59
C ARG A 85 6.92 4.02 -7.58
N ILE A 86 7.09 4.38 -6.31
CA ILE A 86 6.15 3.97 -5.25
C ILE A 86 4.77 4.57 -5.50
N ARG A 87 4.69 5.82 -5.96
CA ARG A 87 3.40 6.41 -6.35
C ARG A 87 2.72 5.64 -7.46
N ASP A 88 3.45 5.28 -8.52
CA ASP A 88 2.92 4.52 -9.66
C ASP A 88 2.37 3.17 -9.17
N LEU A 89 3.15 2.41 -8.40
CA LEU A 89 2.72 1.14 -7.79
C LEU A 89 1.46 1.28 -6.91
N VAL A 90 1.38 2.33 -6.07
CA VAL A 90 0.19 2.59 -5.24
C VAL A 90 -1.04 2.87 -6.10
N MET A 91 -0.88 3.64 -7.18
CA MET A 91 -1.98 3.98 -8.07
C MET A 91 -2.49 2.78 -8.87
N GLU A 92 -1.65 1.79 -9.17
CA GLU A 92 -2.08 0.56 -9.82
C GLU A 92 -3.10 -0.24 -8.98
N VAL A 93 -2.99 -0.16 -7.65
CA VAL A 93 -3.81 -0.91 -6.70
C VAL A 93 -4.88 -0.06 -6.01
N THR A 94 -5.01 1.22 -6.37
CA THR A 94 -6.00 2.14 -5.82
C THR A 94 -7.30 2.02 -6.61
N ASP A 95 -8.44 1.77 -5.94
CA ASP A 95 -9.73 1.76 -6.62
C ASP A 95 -10.21 3.17 -6.98
N ASP A 96 -10.90 3.28 -8.12
CA ASP A 96 -11.76 4.42 -8.40
C ASP A 96 -13.07 4.32 -7.59
N LYS A 97 -13.12 5.01 -6.44
CA LYS A 97 -14.29 5.08 -5.55
C LYS A 97 -15.52 5.76 -6.18
N THR A 98 -15.43 6.35 -7.37
CA THR A 98 -16.60 6.88 -8.09
C THR A 98 -17.44 5.77 -8.74
N LEU A 99 -16.87 4.58 -8.90
CA LEU A 99 -17.54 3.43 -9.50
C LEU A 99 -18.34 2.62 -8.46
N PRO A 100 -19.45 1.97 -8.87
CA PRO A 100 -20.19 1.03 -8.02
C PRO A 100 -19.29 -0.10 -7.52
N GLN A 101 -19.54 -0.59 -6.29
CA GLN A 101 -18.73 -1.63 -5.65
C GLN A 101 -18.58 -2.91 -6.50
N ALA A 102 -19.64 -3.32 -7.20
CA ALA A 102 -19.60 -4.50 -8.06
C ALA A 102 -18.60 -4.32 -9.22
N GLU A 103 -18.54 -3.11 -9.79
CA GLU A 103 -17.63 -2.82 -10.90
C GLU A 103 -16.19 -2.69 -10.41
N ARG A 104 -15.96 -2.06 -9.25
CA ARG A 104 -14.63 -2.03 -8.62
C ARG A 104 -14.08 -3.43 -8.39
N LYS A 105 -14.89 -4.33 -7.82
CA LYS A 105 -14.49 -5.73 -7.59
C LYS A 105 -14.16 -6.46 -8.88
N ARG A 106 -14.97 -6.27 -9.93
CA ARG A 106 -14.71 -6.85 -11.26
C ARG A 106 -13.40 -6.35 -11.85
N LEU A 107 -13.12 -5.06 -11.72
CA LEU A 107 -11.87 -4.44 -12.19
C LEU A 107 -10.67 -4.99 -11.43
N GLN A 108 -10.76 -5.16 -10.12
CA GLN A 108 -9.71 -5.81 -9.32
C GLN A 108 -9.42 -7.23 -9.81
N GLU A 109 -10.46 -8.05 -10.02
CA GLU A 109 -10.29 -9.44 -10.51
C GLU A 109 -9.66 -9.48 -11.90
N THR A 110 -10.03 -8.54 -12.78
CA THR A 110 -9.51 -8.47 -14.16
C THR A 110 -8.07 -7.95 -14.18
N HIS A 111 -7.78 -6.91 -13.40
CA HIS A 111 -6.47 -6.25 -13.38
C HIS A 111 -5.44 -6.98 -12.52
N ALA A 112 -5.82 -7.75 -11.50
CA ALA A 112 -4.88 -8.41 -10.59
C ALA A 112 -3.84 -9.30 -11.30
N SER A 113 -4.20 -9.89 -12.45
CA SER A 113 -3.29 -10.69 -13.28
C SER A 113 -2.31 -9.86 -14.14
N MET A 114 -2.54 -8.55 -14.23
CA MET A 114 -1.77 -7.59 -15.04
C MET A 114 -1.02 -6.54 -14.19
N LEU A 115 -1.21 -6.54 -12.86
CA LEU A 115 -0.48 -5.67 -11.94
C LEU A 115 1.01 -6.03 -11.89
N SER A 116 1.84 -5.03 -11.65
CA SER A 116 3.20 -4.96 -12.20
C SER A 116 4.25 -5.97 -11.70
N ARG A 117 5.34 -6.05 -12.49
CA ARG A 117 6.68 -6.53 -12.11
C ARG A 117 7.73 -5.41 -11.95
N ASP A 118 7.46 -4.15 -12.33
CA ASP A 118 8.46 -3.04 -12.33
C ASP A 118 7.88 -1.60 -12.48
N ALA A 119 6.65 -1.31 -12.03
CA ALA A 119 6.15 0.07 -12.00
C ALA A 119 6.85 0.90 -10.90
#